data_AF-A0A3T0I070-F1
#
_entry.id   AF-A0A3T0I070-F1
#
_cell.length_a   1.000
_cell.length_b   1.000
_cell.length_c   1.000
_cell.angle_alpha   90.00
_cell.angle_beta   90.00
_cell.angle_gamma   90.00
#
_symmetry.space_group_name_H-M   'P 1'
#
loop_
_entity.id
_entity.type
_entity.pdbx_description
1 polymer ?
#
loop_
_entity_poly.entity_id
_entity_poly.type
_entity_poly.pdbx_seq_one_letter_code
_entity_poly.pdbx_strand_id
1 'polypeptide(L)'
;MEPFIRVDQFHYIKDCTQKLIHAHASINDRDVLDAYKSLTLEKVTNLFVELETEKKLLLHPILDMENKEQAEEFLGKVKLYVIPFKEVTLQTAKKLLPKVKKLKLPSLDHADLLELSYLGIDDQGSQKKYLIAYLNGKPIGVPGQFNPINKKGICAVCNKLEEVGLFLTEKKGTIQGTFTKKGNYICQNSHKCNQNLTSLEKLNDFLLLCLK
;
A
#
# COMPACT_ATOMS: atom_id res chain seq x y z
N MET A 1 -9.97 15.08 -16.87
CA MET A 1 -10.61 14.09 -15.99
C MET A 1 -10.02 14.26 -14.60
N GLU A 2 -10.85 14.23 -13.56
CA GLU A 2 -10.38 14.26 -12.17
C GLU A 2 -9.69 12.94 -11.77
N PRO A 3 -8.72 12.95 -10.84
CA PRO A 3 -8.12 11.74 -10.29
C PRO A 3 -9.17 10.82 -9.64
N PHE A 4 -9.11 9.52 -9.95
CA PHE A 4 -10.10 8.54 -9.47
C PHE A 4 -9.48 7.20 -9.04
N ILE A 5 -8.19 6.99 -9.29
CA ILE A 5 -7.47 5.75 -9.01
C ILE A 5 -6.86 5.85 -7.62
N ARG A 6 -7.20 4.95 -6.70
CA ARG A 6 -6.50 4.89 -5.41
C ARG A 6 -5.09 4.34 -5.58
N VAL A 7 -4.20 4.66 -4.66
CA VAL A 7 -2.81 4.17 -4.66
C VAL A 7 -2.74 2.63 -4.70
N ASP A 8 -3.57 1.92 -3.92
CA ASP A 8 -3.61 0.45 -3.93
C ASP A 8 -4.04 -0.12 -5.29
N GLN A 9 -4.99 0.54 -5.96
CA GLN A 9 -5.44 0.18 -7.31
C GLN A 9 -4.34 0.45 -8.33
N PHE A 10 -3.62 1.57 -8.23
CA PHE A 10 -2.47 1.86 -9.09
C PHE A 10 -1.37 0.81 -8.94
N HIS A 11 -1.03 0.42 -7.71
CA HIS A 11 -0.07 -0.67 -7.49
C HIS A 11 -0.56 -2.02 -8.03
N TYR A 12 -1.85 -2.31 -7.94
CA TYR A 12 -2.44 -3.50 -8.58
C TYR A 12 -2.29 -3.46 -10.11
N ILE A 13 -2.58 -2.31 -10.73
CA ILE A 13 -2.39 -2.10 -12.17
C ILE A 13 -0.91 -2.33 -12.54
N LYS A 14 0.01 -1.71 -11.79
CA LYS A 14 1.46 -1.88 -11.96
C LYS A 14 1.90 -3.35 -11.87
N ASP A 15 1.41 -4.08 -10.88
CA ASP A 15 1.69 -5.52 -10.71
C ASP A 15 1.16 -6.35 -11.88
N CYS A 16 -0.05 -6.02 -12.38
CA CYS A 16 -0.63 -6.66 -13.56
C CYS A 16 0.19 -6.37 -14.83
N THR A 17 0.57 -5.12 -15.07
CA THR A 17 1.40 -4.72 -16.21
C THR A 17 2.75 -5.43 -16.18
N GLN A 18 3.41 -5.50 -15.02
CA GLN A 18 4.70 -6.21 -14.89
C GLN A 18 4.56 -7.70 -15.20
N LYS A 19 3.50 -8.34 -14.69
CA LYS A 19 3.22 -9.75 -14.99
C LYS A 19 2.94 -9.99 -16.47
N LEU A 20 2.26 -9.05 -17.13
CA LEU A 20 1.98 -9.13 -18.56
C LEU A 20 3.27 -9.06 -19.40
N ILE A 21 4.20 -8.17 -19.08
CA ILE A 21 5.52 -8.12 -19.74
C ILE A 21 6.26 -9.45 -19.56
N HIS A 22 6.25 -10.01 -18.35
CA HIS A 22 6.86 -11.32 -18.10
C HIS A 22 6.17 -12.45 -18.86
N ALA A 23 4.84 -12.41 -18.97
CA ALA A 23 4.06 -13.37 -19.77
C ALA A 23 4.44 -13.25 -21.25
N HIS A 24 4.57 -12.04 -21.78
CA HIS A 24 5.01 -11.81 -23.16
C HIS A 24 6.39 -12.41 -23.46
N ALA A 25 7.30 -12.40 -22.48
CA ALA A 25 8.63 -12.99 -22.63
C ALA A 25 8.68 -14.51 -22.44
N SER A 26 7.65 -15.14 -21.87
CA SER A 26 7.66 -16.56 -21.47
C SER A 26 6.60 -17.44 -22.13
N ILE A 27 5.54 -16.85 -22.68
CA ILE A 27 4.47 -17.54 -23.38
C ILE A 27 4.73 -17.47 -24.89
N ASN A 28 4.90 -18.63 -25.53
CA ASN A 28 5.14 -18.71 -26.98
C ASN A 28 3.85 -18.83 -27.81
N ASP A 29 2.78 -19.35 -27.21
CA ASP A 29 1.50 -19.53 -27.88
C ASP A 29 0.71 -18.22 -27.93
N ARG A 30 0.32 -17.79 -29.14
CA ARG A 30 -0.35 -16.50 -29.36
C ARG A 30 -1.75 -16.47 -28.77
N ASP A 31 -2.52 -17.55 -28.90
CA ASP A 31 -3.89 -17.61 -28.40
C ASP A 31 -3.89 -17.58 -26.86
N VAL A 32 -2.92 -18.25 -26.23
CA VAL A 32 -2.72 -18.19 -24.77
C VAL A 32 -2.32 -16.78 -24.31
N LEU A 33 -1.42 -16.12 -25.05
CA LEU A 33 -1.00 -14.75 -24.73
C LEU A 33 -2.16 -13.76 -24.87
N ASP A 34 -2.97 -13.86 -25.92
CA ASP A 34 -4.12 -13.01 -26.16
C ASP A 34 -5.22 -13.21 -25.11
N ALA A 35 -5.45 -14.46 -24.69
CA ALA A 35 -6.31 -14.77 -23.56
C ALA A 35 -5.77 -14.14 -22.26
N TYR A 36 -4.46 -14.20 -22.02
CA TYR A 36 -3.83 -13.60 -20.84
C TYR A 36 -3.92 -12.06 -20.85
N LYS A 37 -3.72 -11.42 -22.00
CA LYS A 37 -3.92 -9.97 -22.20
C LYS A 37 -5.35 -9.57 -21.85
N SER A 38 -6.33 -10.28 -22.40
CA SER A 38 -7.77 -10.03 -22.15
C SER A 38 -8.13 -10.20 -20.66
N LEU A 39 -7.65 -11.26 -20.02
CA LEU A 39 -7.84 -11.48 -18.58
C LEU A 39 -7.18 -10.38 -17.73
N THR A 40 -6.04 -9.87 -18.17
CA THR A 40 -5.34 -8.78 -17.47
C THR A 40 -6.13 -7.48 -17.53
N LEU A 41 -6.68 -7.13 -18.71
CA LEU A 41 -7.56 -5.98 -18.85
C LEU A 41 -8.83 -6.13 -18.00
N GLU A 42 -9.43 -7.31 -17.98
CA GLU A 42 -10.61 -7.60 -17.15
C GLU A 42 -10.31 -7.38 -15.66
N LYS A 43 -9.19 -7.91 -15.15
CA LYS A 43 -8.75 -7.71 -13.75
C LYS A 43 -8.60 -6.23 -13.40
N VAL A 44 -7.96 -5.47 -14.28
CA VAL A 44 -7.70 -4.04 -14.07
C VAL A 44 -8.99 -3.22 -14.12
N THR A 45 -9.90 -3.53 -15.04
CA THR A 45 -11.19 -2.82 -15.16
C THR A 45 -12.14 -3.18 -14.01
N ASN A 46 -12.13 -4.42 -13.51
CA ASN A 46 -12.94 -4.87 -12.38
C ASN A 46 -12.51 -4.27 -11.02
N LEU A 47 -11.39 -3.54 -10.95
CA LEU A 47 -11.02 -2.77 -9.75
C LEU A 47 -12.02 -1.67 -9.40
N PHE A 48 -12.90 -1.31 -10.34
CA PHE A 48 -13.80 -0.18 -10.24
C PHE A 48 -15.25 -0.68 -10.45
N VAL A 49 -16.14 -0.33 -9.51
CA VAL A 49 -17.54 -0.77 -9.52
C VAL A 49 -18.28 -0.22 -10.74
N GLU A 50 -18.03 1.04 -11.09
CA GLU A 50 -18.54 1.70 -12.28
C GLU A 50 -17.43 2.55 -12.89
N LEU A 51 -17.00 2.18 -14.10
CA LEU A 51 -16.11 3.00 -14.92
C LEU A 51 -16.90 3.55 -16.09
N GLU A 52 -16.95 4.88 -16.19
CA GLU A 52 -17.32 5.56 -17.43
C GLU A 52 -16.40 5.09 -18.57
N THR A 53 -16.94 5.07 -19.79
CA THR A 53 -16.22 4.60 -20.98
C THR A 53 -14.85 5.27 -21.15
N GLU A 54 -14.76 6.58 -20.90
CA GLU A 54 -13.49 7.33 -20.98
C GLU A 54 -12.42 6.81 -20.02
N LYS A 55 -12.81 6.45 -18.79
CA LYS A 55 -11.90 5.88 -17.78
C LYS A 55 -11.48 4.45 -18.13
N LYS A 56 -12.32 3.67 -18.82
CA LYS A 56 -11.94 2.36 -19.34
C LYS A 56 -10.90 2.49 -20.44
N LEU A 57 -11.10 3.42 -21.38
CA LEU A 57 -10.18 3.68 -22.49
C LEU A 57 -8.78 4.08 -22.00
N LEU A 58 -8.66 4.74 -20.85
CA LEU A 58 -7.37 5.01 -20.21
C LEU A 58 -6.58 3.73 -19.89
N LEU A 59 -7.25 2.63 -19.56
CA LEU A 59 -6.64 1.38 -19.11
C LEU A 59 -6.43 0.38 -20.26
N HIS A 60 -7.14 0.53 -21.38
CA HIS A 60 -7.03 -0.34 -22.56
C HIS A 60 -5.61 -0.50 -23.12
N PRO A 61 -4.73 0.53 -23.13
CA PRO A 61 -3.37 0.38 -23.63
C PRO A 61 -2.56 -0.72 -22.93
N ILE A 62 -3.00 -1.23 -21.77
CA ILE A 62 -2.37 -2.37 -21.13
C ILE A 62 -2.27 -3.62 -22.04
N LEU A 63 -3.17 -3.77 -23.02
CA LEU A 63 -3.15 -4.90 -23.97
C LEU A 63 -1.92 -4.90 -24.89
N ASP A 64 -1.33 -3.72 -25.11
CA ASP A 64 -0.22 -3.49 -26.03
C ASP A 64 1.14 -3.53 -25.31
N MET A 65 1.17 -4.01 -24.06
CA MET A 65 2.37 -4.03 -23.24
C MET A 65 3.22 -5.27 -23.56
N GLU A 66 4.35 -5.04 -24.21
CA GLU A 66 5.30 -6.08 -24.62
C GLU A 66 6.66 -5.91 -23.92
N ASN A 67 7.03 -4.67 -23.60
CA ASN A 67 8.31 -4.35 -23.01
C ASN A 67 8.21 -3.35 -21.85
N LYS A 68 9.35 -3.13 -21.20
CA LYS A 68 9.45 -2.28 -20.01
C LYS A 68 9.23 -0.79 -20.33
N GLU A 69 9.68 -0.31 -21.48
CA GLU A 69 9.53 1.10 -21.86
C GLU A 69 8.05 1.47 -22.06
N GLN A 70 7.31 0.63 -22.77
CA GLN A 70 5.86 0.78 -22.96
C GLN A 70 5.12 0.81 -21.62
N ALA A 71 5.50 -0.08 -20.69
CA ALA A 71 4.91 -0.14 -19.37
C ALA A 71 5.21 1.12 -18.53
N GLU A 72 6.43 1.64 -18.58
CA GLU A 72 6.78 2.87 -17.88
C GLU A 72 5.99 4.07 -18.42
N GLU A 73 5.82 4.18 -19.75
CA GLU A 73 5.00 5.23 -20.37
C GLU A 73 3.52 5.11 -19.98
N PHE A 74 2.96 3.90 -20.08
CA PHE A 74 1.58 3.62 -19.69
C PHE A 74 1.32 3.95 -18.22
N LEU A 75 2.16 3.44 -17.31
CA LEU A 75 2.02 3.69 -15.89
C LEU A 75 2.23 5.16 -15.54
N GLY A 76 3.09 5.88 -16.27
CA GLY A 76 3.24 7.32 -16.15
C GLY A 76 1.93 8.06 -16.44
N LYS A 77 1.24 7.69 -17.53
CA LYS A 77 -0.08 8.26 -17.87
C LYS A 77 -1.14 7.91 -16.83
N VAL A 78 -1.20 6.67 -16.38
CA VAL A 78 -2.15 6.23 -15.33
C VAL A 78 -1.90 6.96 -14.01
N LYS A 79 -0.63 7.19 -13.64
CA LYS A 79 -0.23 7.84 -12.38
C LYS A 79 -0.78 9.28 -12.26
N LEU A 80 -1.03 9.97 -13.37
CA LEU A 80 -1.67 11.30 -13.38
C LEU A 80 -3.10 11.31 -12.84
N TYR A 81 -3.76 10.15 -12.81
CA TYR A 81 -5.13 10.00 -12.34
C TYR A 81 -5.21 9.34 -10.95
N VAL A 82 -4.06 9.22 -10.27
CA VAL A 82 -3.98 8.69 -8.91
C VAL A 82 -4.38 9.75 -7.91
N ILE A 83 -5.28 9.39 -7.01
CA ILE A 83 -5.65 10.21 -5.86
C ILE A 83 -4.50 10.14 -4.85
N PRO A 84 -3.79 11.25 -4.60
CA PRO A 84 -2.68 11.24 -3.65
C PRO A 84 -3.15 10.94 -2.24
N PHE A 85 -2.27 10.29 -1.46
CA PHE A 85 -2.45 10.14 -0.03
C PHE A 85 -2.69 11.51 0.62
N LYS A 86 -3.73 11.59 1.44
CA LYS A 86 -4.05 12.85 2.12
C LYS A 86 -2.96 13.16 3.13
N GLU A 87 -2.20 14.21 2.84
CA GLU A 87 -1.07 14.66 3.62
C GLU A 87 -1.42 14.80 5.11
N VAL A 88 -0.52 14.31 5.97
CA VAL A 88 -0.68 14.36 7.41
C VAL A 88 0.24 15.44 7.97
N THR A 89 -0.35 16.55 8.41
CA THR A 89 0.43 17.61 9.06
C THR A 89 0.97 17.15 10.42
N LEU A 90 2.05 17.78 10.90
CA LEU A 90 2.60 17.50 12.23
C LEU A 90 1.57 17.68 13.35
N GLN A 91 0.67 18.66 13.21
CA GLN A 91 -0.41 18.88 14.18
C GLN A 91 -1.40 17.71 14.21
N THR A 92 -1.82 17.24 13.04
CA THR A 92 -2.70 16.06 12.92
C THR A 92 -2.02 14.82 13.47
N ALA A 93 -0.75 14.59 13.13
CA ALA A 93 0.00 13.45 13.62
C ALA A 93 0.13 13.45 15.16
N LYS A 94 0.38 14.61 15.77
CA LYS A 94 0.40 14.77 17.25
C LYS A 94 -0.96 14.47 17.89
N LYS A 95 -2.07 14.83 17.24
CA LYS A 95 -3.43 14.49 17.72
C LYS A 95 -3.69 12.98 17.64
N LEU A 96 -3.24 12.31 16.58
CA LEU A 96 -3.38 10.87 16.40
C LEU A 96 -2.47 10.05 17.33
N LEU A 97 -1.32 10.62 17.70
CA LEU A 97 -0.28 9.96 18.52
C LEU A 97 0.05 10.80 19.77
N PRO A 98 -0.92 11.08 20.66
CA PRO A 98 -0.76 12.06 21.75
C PRO A 98 0.29 11.68 22.79
N LYS A 99 0.67 10.40 22.86
CA LYS A 99 1.69 9.89 23.79
C LYS A 99 3.12 10.05 23.27
N VAL A 100 3.31 10.52 22.03
CA VAL A 100 4.62 10.63 21.38
C VAL A 100 5.12 12.08 21.47
N LYS A 101 6.01 12.35 22.44
CA LYS A 101 6.48 13.71 22.74
C LYS A 101 7.36 14.33 21.64
N LYS A 102 8.21 13.52 20.99
CA LYS A 102 9.21 13.98 19.98
C LYS A 102 8.91 13.40 18.59
N LEU A 103 7.66 13.48 18.14
CA LEU A 103 7.27 12.99 16.82
C LEU A 103 7.89 13.86 15.71
N LYS A 104 8.60 13.21 14.78
CA LYS A 104 9.10 13.82 13.54
C LYS A 104 8.45 13.12 12.37
N LEU A 105 7.90 13.89 11.43
CA LEU A 105 7.39 13.34 10.17
C LEU A 105 8.53 13.22 9.17
N PRO A 106 8.53 12.20 8.31
CA PRO A 106 9.41 12.18 7.14
C PRO A 106 9.06 13.35 6.22
N SER A 107 10.06 13.86 5.49
CA SER A 107 9.81 14.77 4.37
C SER A 107 9.22 13.94 3.24
N LEU A 108 8.02 14.28 2.79
CA LEU A 108 7.35 13.64 1.66
C LEU A 108 7.06 14.71 0.62
N ASP A 109 7.38 14.42 -0.64
CA ASP A 109 6.95 15.25 -1.76
C ASP A 109 5.63 14.75 -2.36
N HIS A 110 5.17 15.42 -3.42
CA HIS A 110 3.94 15.00 -4.09
C HIS A 110 4.04 13.61 -4.73
N ALA A 111 5.19 13.24 -5.29
CA ALA A 111 5.39 11.95 -5.93
C ALA A 111 5.34 10.80 -4.91
N ASP A 112 5.83 11.04 -3.69
CA ASP A 112 5.68 10.11 -2.57
C ASP A 112 4.20 9.88 -2.23
N LEU A 113 3.39 10.94 -2.18
CA LEU A 113 1.97 10.83 -1.84
C LEU A 113 1.18 9.99 -2.85
N LEU A 114 1.61 9.93 -4.11
CA LEU A 114 1.02 9.08 -5.15
C LEU A 114 1.37 7.60 -5.00
N GLU A 115 2.27 7.24 -4.10
CA GLU A 115 2.69 5.86 -3.83
C GLU A 115 2.40 5.40 -2.38
N LEU A 116 1.74 6.23 -1.56
CA LEU A 116 1.42 5.91 -0.17
C LEU A 116 -0.06 5.53 0.04
N SER A 117 -0.29 4.39 0.66
CA SER A 117 -1.56 4.00 1.27
C SER A 117 -1.59 4.24 2.78
N TYR A 118 -0.41 4.25 3.41
CA TYR A 118 -0.22 4.62 4.81
C TYR A 118 1.15 5.25 5.04
N LEU A 119 1.26 6.07 6.09
CA LEU A 119 2.50 6.66 6.55
C LEU A 119 3.10 5.82 7.69
N GLY A 120 4.32 5.32 7.49
CA GLY A 120 5.10 4.67 8.54
C GLY A 120 6.24 5.56 9.02
N ILE A 121 6.37 5.74 10.33
CA ILE A 121 7.38 6.58 10.96
C ILE A 121 8.19 5.71 11.91
N ASP A 122 9.50 5.64 11.69
CA ASP A 122 10.42 4.88 12.53
C ASP A 122 11.11 5.77 13.56
N ASP A 123 11.14 5.31 14.80
CA ASP A 123 11.91 5.90 15.90
C ASP A 123 12.86 4.83 16.44
N GLN A 124 14.02 4.74 15.79
CA GLN A 124 15.05 3.76 16.11
C GLN A 124 15.55 3.89 17.55
N GLY A 125 15.62 5.13 18.08
CA GLY A 125 16.12 5.39 19.43
C GLY A 125 15.24 4.79 20.52
N SER A 126 13.95 4.58 20.25
CA SER A 126 13.03 3.94 21.20
C SER A 126 12.47 2.60 20.72
N GLN A 127 13.02 2.04 19.62
CA GLN A 127 12.52 0.83 18.96
C GLN A 127 11.01 0.87 18.72
N LYS A 128 10.53 2.02 18.22
CA LYS A 128 9.12 2.23 17.91
C LYS A 128 8.90 2.45 16.44
N LYS A 129 7.74 2.01 15.99
CA LYS A 129 7.19 2.35 14.68
C LYS A 129 5.79 2.91 14.91
N TYR A 130 5.46 3.96 14.17
CA TYR A 130 4.15 4.58 14.21
C TYR A 130 3.53 4.46 12.83
N LEU A 131 2.28 4.02 12.77
CA LEU A 131 1.53 3.90 11.53
C LEU A 131 0.41 4.94 11.54
N ILE A 132 0.26 5.69 10.46
CA ILE A 132 -0.86 6.59 10.23
C ILE A 132 -1.52 6.22 8.91
N ALA A 133 -2.80 5.88 8.95
CA ALA A 133 -3.58 5.44 7.80
C ALA A 133 -5.01 5.98 7.88
N TYR A 134 -5.76 5.87 6.79
CA TYR A 134 -7.18 6.19 6.76
C TYR A 134 -8.00 4.90 6.76
N LEU A 135 -8.78 4.71 7.83
CA LEU A 135 -9.72 3.58 7.93
C LEU A 135 -11.14 4.14 7.78
N ASN A 136 -11.87 3.70 6.76
CA ASN A 136 -13.20 4.22 6.40
C ASN A 136 -13.20 5.77 6.28
N GLY A 137 -12.17 6.33 5.64
CA GLY A 137 -12.00 7.79 5.46
C GLY A 137 -11.57 8.56 6.72
N LYS A 138 -11.45 7.91 7.88
CA LYS A 138 -11.01 8.55 9.13
C LYS A 138 -9.53 8.30 9.38
N PRO A 139 -8.72 9.35 9.66
CA PRO A 139 -7.32 9.15 9.99
C PRO A 139 -7.18 8.48 11.36
N ILE A 140 -6.33 7.48 11.44
CA ILE A 140 -5.99 6.77 12.68
C ILE A 140 -4.48 6.70 12.83
N GLY A 141 -4.01 6.72 14.08
CA GLY A 141 -2.61 6.53 14.44
C GLY A 141 -2.44 5.31 15.33
N VAL A 142 -1.53 4.40 14.96
CA VAL A 142 -1.22 3.20 15.72
C VAL A 142 0.25 3.23 16.13
N PRO A 143 0.54 3.52 17.41
CA PRO A 143 1.89 3.38 17.95
C PRO A 143 2.19 1.92 18.29
N GLY A 144 3.42 1.47 18.04
CA GLY A 144 3.87 0.16 18.47
C GLY A 144 5.37 0.09 18.71
N GLN A 145 5.78 -0.89 19.52
CA GLN A 145 7.15 -1.39 19.56
C GLN A 145 7.44 -2.11 18.24
N PHE A 146 8.66 -2.00 17.75
CA PHE A 146 9.09 -2.65 16.52
C PHE A 146 10.46 -3.31 16.70
N ASN A 147 10.48 -4.64 16.56
CA ASN A 147 11.67 -5.46 16.72
C ASN A 147 12.01 -6.11 15.36
N PRO A 148 12.99 -5.58 14.61
CA PRO A 148 13.48 -6.22 13.39
C PRO A 148 13.99 -7.64 13.68
N ILE A 149 13.72 -8.59 12.78
CA ILE A 149 14.19 -9.98 12.95
C ILE A 149 15.24 -10.40 11.91
N ASN A 150 15.71 -9.48 11.06
CA ASN A 150 16.72 -9.68 10.00
C ASN A 150 16.48 -10.94 9.14
N LYS A 151 15.21 -11.26 8.92
CA LYS A 151 14.75 -12.41 8.14
C LYS A 151 13.60 -12.01 7.25
N LYS A 152 13.47 -12.69 6.12
CA LYS A 152 12.29 -12.58 5.27
C LYS A 152 11.12 -13.33 5.89
N GLY A 153 9.93 -12.74 5.80
CA GLY A 153 8.68 -13.33 6.25
C GLY A 153 7.50 -12.71 5.52
N ILE A 154 6.32 -13.30 5.66
CA ILE A 154 5.10 -12.73 5.09
C ILE A 154 4.66 -11.55 5.96
N CYS A 155 4.64 -10.36 5.38
CA CYS A 155 4.16 -9.15 6.04
C CYS A 155 2.63 -9.20 6.19
N ALA A 156 2.12 -8.98 7.40
CA ALA A 156 0.68 -8.95 7.66
C ALA A 156 -0.05 -7.76 7.02
N VAL A 157 0.67 -6.74 6.57
CA VAL A 157 0.09 -5.53 5.92
C VAL A 157 0.01 -5.68 4.41
N CYS A 158 1.14 -5.94 3.73
CA CYS A 158 1.17 -6.06 2.26
C CYS A 158 1.02 -7.50 1.74
N ASN A 159 1.06 -8.50 2.63
CA ASN A 159 0.96 -9.92 2.30
C ASN A 159 2.01 -10.40 1.28
N LYS A 160 3.20 -9.77 1.26
CA LYS A 160 4.36 -10.17 0.46
C LYS A 160 5.48 -10.69 1.35
N LEU A 161 6.34 -11.52 0.75
CA LEU A 161 7.59 -11.96 1.36
C LEU A 161 8.59 -10.80 1.34
N GLU A 162 8.88 -10.23 2.51
CA GLU A 162 9.77 -9.08 2.67
C GLU A 162 10.61 -9.22 3.93
N GLU A 163 11.61 -8.36 4.10
CA GLU A 163 12.27 -8.21 5.39
C GLU A 163 11.28 -7.65 6.42
N VAL A 164 11.05 -8.42 7.48
CA VAL A 164 10.03 -8.09 8.48
C VAL A 164 10.62 -7.87 9.87
N GLY A 165 9.84 -7.18 10.70
CA GLY A 165 10.03 -7.09 12.14
C GLY A 165 8.70 -7.30 12.85
N LEU A 166 8.76 -7.73 14.11
CA LEU A 166 7.58 -7.88 14.94
C LEU A 166 7.12 -6.50 15.41
N PHE A 167 5.94 -6.08 14.95
CA PHE A 167 5.27 -4.88 15.46
C PHE A 167 4.31 -5.28 16.59
N LEU A 168 4.35 -4.60 17.72
CA LEU A 168 3.45 -4.82 18.86
C LEU A 168 2.87 -3.51 19.35
N THR A 169 1.55 -3.39 19.37
CA THR A 169 0.83 -2.30 20.02
C THR A 169 0.28 -2.74 21.38
N GLU A 170 0.19 -1.81 22.32
CA GLU A 170 -0.30 -2.04 23.68
C GLU A 170 -1.66 -1.38 23.89
N LYS A 171 -2.63 -2.17 24.35
CA LYS A 171 -3.94 -1.69 24.78
C LYS A 171 -4.12 -1.94 26.28
N LYS A 172 -4.78 -1.00 26.97
CA LYS A 172 -5.19 -1.21 28.37
C LYS A 172 -6.15 -2.40 28.43
N GLY A 173 -5.87 -3.34 29.33
CA GLY A 173 -6.74 -4.48 29.60
C GLY A 173 -7.99 -4.06 30.37
N THR A 174 -8.91 -5.01 30.54
CA THR A 174 -10.15 -4.82 31.30
C THR A 174 -9.90 -4.63 32.80
N ILE A 175 -8.83 -5.22 33.32
CA ILE A 175 -8.37 -5.05 34.71
C ILE A 175 -7.41 -3.87 34.77
N GLN A 176 -7.64 -2.94 35.69
CA GLN A 176 -6.79 -1.78 35.90
C GLN A 176 -5.34 -2.20 36.16
N GLY A 177 -4.40 -1.61 35.42
CA GLY A 177 -2.97 -1.93 35.50
C GLY A 177 -2.51 -3.05 34.56
N THR A 178 -3.43 -3.77 33.90
CA THR A 178 -3.07 -4.78 32.89
C THR A 178 -3.01 -4.19 31.48
N PHE A 179 -2.18 -4.79 30.62
CA PHE A 179 -2.07 -4.43 29.21
C PHE A 179 -2.08 -5.70 28.36
N THR A 180 -2.72 -5.62 27.20
CA THR A 180 -2.66 -6.66 26.18
C THR A 180 -1.82 -6.15 25.02
N LYS A 181 -0.85 -6.97 24.60
CA LYS A 181 -0.07 -6.72 23.39
C LYS A 181 -0.74 -7.42 22.22
N LYS A 182 -0.91 -6.69 21.12
CA LYS A 182 -1.36 -7.24 19.84
C LYS A 182 -0.42 -6.80 18.74
N GLY A 183 -0.25 -7.64 17.74
CA GLY A 183 0.65 -7.32 16.65
C GLY A 183 0.98 -8.52 15.80
N ASN A 184 1.83 -8.27 14.82
CA ASN A 184 2.25 -9.28 13.85
C ASN A 184 3.55 -8.83 13.17
N TYR A 185 4.11 -9.70 12.34
CA TYR A 185 5.24 -9.35 11.49
C TYR A 185 4.79 -8.42 10.36
N ILE A 186 5.45 -7.27 10.26
CA ILE A 186 5.24 -6.31 9.16
C ILE A 186 6.58 -5.91 8.55
N CYS A 187 6.56 -5.39 7.33
CA CYS A 187 7.75 -4.91 6.64
C CYS A 187 8.55 -3.93 7.50
N GLN A 188 9.87 -4.07 7.49
CA GLN A 188 10.76 -3.09 8.10
C GLN A 188 10.72 -1.77 7.35
N ASN A 189 10.77 -1.81 6.01
CA ASN A 189 10.66 -0.64 5.15
C ASN A 189 9.19 -0.35 4.79
N SER A 190 8.64 0.74 5.35
CA SER A 190 7.25 1.15 5.09
C SER A 190 7.01 1.60 3.65
N HIS A 191 8.00 2.20 2.99
CA HIS A 191 7.87 2.62 1.59
C HIS A 191 7.77 1.39 0.67
N LYS A 192 8.64 0.39 0.88
CA LYS A 192 8.54 -0.89 0.16
C LYS A 192 7.23 -1.63 0.44
N CYS A 193 6.77 -1.59 1.68
CA CYS A 193 5.47 -2.14 2.05
C CYS A 193 4.32 -1.49 1.28
N ASN A 194 4.32 -0.15 1.17
CA ASN A 194 3.33 0.59 0.41
C ASN A 194 3.34 0.22 -1.07
N GLN A 195 4.51 0.14 -1.71
CA GLN A 195 4.65 -0.30 -3.11
C GLN A 195 4.10 -1.71 -3.36
N ASN A 196 4.10 -2.56 -2.33
CA ASN A 196 3.60 -3.93 -2.39
C ASN A 196 2.09 -4.03 -2.10
N LEU A 197 1.43 -2.96 -1.61
CA LEU A 197 0.00 -2.94 -1.32
C LEU A 197 -0.81 -2.81 -2.60
N THR A 198 -1.42 -3.91 -3.04
CA THR A 198 -2.33 -3.97 -4.19
C THR A 198 -3.81 -4.03 -3.78
N SER A 199 -4.10 -3.92 -2.49
CA SER A 199 -5.43 -3.84 -1.88
C SER A 199 -5.29 -3.28 -0.45
N LEU A 200 -6.30 -2.56 0.03
CA LEU A 200 -6.34 -2.05 1.41
C LEU A 200 -6.86 -3.08 2.43
N GLU A 201 -7.36 -4.23 2.01
CA GLU A 201 -7.99 -5.23 2.89
C GLU A 201 -7.06 -5.64 4.04
N LYS A 202 -5.84 -6.10 3.72
CA LYS A 202 -4.89 -6.58 4.73
C LYS A 202 -4.34 -5.47 5.62
N LEU A 203 -4.16 -4.27 5.08
CA LEU A 203 -3.85 -3.08 5.87
C LEU A 203 -4.99 -2.80 6.87
N ASN A 204 -6.24 -2.79 6.42
CA ASN A 204 -7.41 -2.52 7.27
C ASN A 204 -7.59 -3.60 8.35
N ASP A 205 -7.44 -4.87 8.00
CA ASP A 205 -7.49 -6.00 8.94
C ASP A 205 -6.42 -5.84 10.04
N PHE A 206 -5.20 -5.52 9.65
CA PHE A 206 -4.09 -5.29 10.57
C PHE A 206 -4.36 -4.09 11.50
N LEU A 207 -4.87 -2.99 10.97
CA LEU A 207 -5.23 -1.81 11.76
C LEU A 207 -6.37 -2.12 12.74
N LEU A 208 -7.40 -2.84 12.30
CA LEU A 208 -8.50 -3.28 13.16
C LEU A 208 -8.02 -4.22 14.28
N LEU A 209 -7.09 -5.14 13.98
CA LEU A 209 -6.45 -5.99 14.98
C LEU A 209 -5.74 -5.15 16.06
N CYS A 210 -5.05 -4.08 15.66
CA CYS A 210 -4.31 -3.20 16.55
C CYS A 210 -5.23 -2.32 17.41
N LEU A 211 -6.41 -1.94 16.92
CA LEU A 211 -7.36 -1.09 17.65
C LEU A 211 -8.26 -1.88 18.63
N LYS A 212 -8.47 -3.17 18.37
CA LYS A 212 -9.23 -4.08 19.23
C LYS A 212 -8.52 -4.35 20.55
#